data_AF-R1BKG7-F1
#
_entry.id   AF-R1BKG7-F1
#
_cell.length_a   1.000
_cell.length_b   1.000
_cell.length_c   1.000
_cell.angle_alpha   90.00
_cell.angle_beta   90.00
_cell.angle_gamma   90.00
#
_symmetry.space_group_name_H-M   'P 1'
#
loop_
_entity.id
_entity.type
_entity.pdbx_description
1 polymer ?
#
loop_
_entity_poly.entity_id
_entity_poly.type
_entity_poly.pdbx_seq_one_letter_code
_entity_poly.pdbx_strand_id
1 'polypeptide(L)'
;LSSAAFYENEKDRPRRAGSGIPREEIFITSKVWPGEDGEWLTDGSKVVLETVQRSVELLGTHTDLYLLHTPFNKQQRINYWLGLEAARQKGLTTSIGVSNFGVAHLEELLASEKTSVPPAANEVELHPFLRKDDIAAFCSERSIAVIAYSPLARALRLNHAVLAGVAEAHGVSPAQVLVRWSMQHGYVPLPKSVRAERIAQNADVFDFELTQADMAALDALDERLFTEWEEWGKLDPTTVP
;
A
#
# COMPACT_ATOMS: atom_id res chain seq x y z
N LEU A 1 7.90 6.46 4.51
CA LEU A 1 8.16 5.28 5.38
C LEU A 1 6.86 4.50 5.58
N SER A 2 6.70 3.29 5.03
CA SER A 2 5.48 2.46 5.24
C SER A 2 5.72 1.36 6.28
N SER A 3 4.78 1.19 7.22
CA SER A 3 4.77 0.22 8.32
C SER A 3 3.43 -0.51 8.41
N ALA A 4 3.21 -1.28 9.48
CA ALA A 4 1.93 -1.71 10.01
C ALA A 4 2.12 -1.97 11.51
N ALA A 5 1.10 -1.73 12.35
CA ALA A 5 1.19 -2.02 13.79
C ALA A 5 1.56 -3.49 14.07
N PHE A 6 1.05 -4.39 13.23
CA PHE A 6 1.35 -5.83 13.26
C PHE A 6 2.82 -6.17 13.00
N TYR A 7 3.57 -5.34 12.26
CA TYR A 7 4.98 -5.64 11.97
C TYR A 7 5.90 -5.41 13.17
N GLU A 8 5.36 -4.94 14.30
CA GLU A 8 6.04 -4.62 15.58
C GLU A 8 7.25 -3.67 15.47
N ASN A 9 7.57 -3.17 14.28
CA ASN A 9 8.72 -2.30 14.04
C ASN A 9 8.41 -0.81 14.21
N GLU A 10 7.21 -0.46 14.67
CA GLU A 10 6.85 0.95 14.95
C GLU A 10 7.79 1.56 15.98
N LYS A 11 8.25 0.78 16.98
CA LYS A 11 9.23 1.21 18.00
C LYS A 11 10.61 1.55 17.44
N ASP A 12 10.98 0.99 16.28
CA ASP A 12 12.28 1.21 15.64
C ASP A 12 12.28 2.43 14.71
N ARG A 13 11.10 2.98 14.39
CA ARG A 13 10.95 4.12 13.48
C ARG A 13 11.26 5.48 14.11
N PRO A 14 10.97 5.75 15.39
CA PRO A 14 11.46 6.95 16.07
C PRO A 14 12.97 7.13 15.93
N ARG A 15 13.75 6.03 15.94
CA ARG A 15 15.21 6.09 15.72
C ARG A 15 15.60 6.56 14.31
N ARG A 16 14.76 6.31 13.29
CA ARG A 16 14.96 6.81 11.93
C ARG A 16 14.39 8.22 11.73
N ALA A 17 13.34 8.61 12.47
CA ALA A 17 12.88 10.00 12.54
C ALA A 17 13.87 10.89 13.33
N GLY A 18 14.70 10.30 14.18
CA GLY A 18 15.85 10.94 14.83
C GLY A 18 17.07 11.15 13.92
N SER A 19 16.94 11.01 12.59
CA SER A 19 18.02 11.24 11.62
C SER A 19 18.39 12.71 11.41
N GLY A 20 17.81 13.62 12.18
CA GLY A 20 17.95 15.07 12.00
C GLY A 20 17.17 15.65 10.82
N ILE A 21 16.36 14.84 10.12
CA ILE A 21 15.46 15.29 9.06
C ILE A 21 14.21 15.90 9.72
N PRO A 22 13.76 17.10 9.32
CA PRO A 22 12.54 17.70 9.85
C PRO A 22 11.32 16.78 9.67
N ARG A 23 10.40 16.76 10.65
CA ARG A 23 9.23 15.86 10.63
C ARG A 23 8.35 16.09 9.41
N GLU A 24 8.23 17.33 8.97
CA GLU A 24 7.47 17.80 7.81
C GLU A 24 8.03 17.29 6.46
N GLU A 25 9.30 16.85 6.42
CA GLU A 25 9.92 16.26 5.22
C GLU A 25 9.75 14.73 5.16
N ILE A 26 9.14 14.12 6.19
CA ILE A 26 8.96 12.67 6.29
C ILE A 26 7.48 12.34 6.18
N PHE A 27 7.11 11.47 5.23
CA PHE A 27 5.79 10.88 5.16
C PHE A 27 5.76 9.50 5.85
N ILE A 28 4.97 9.35 6.91
CA ILE A 28 4.83 8.13 7.72
C ILE A 28 3.45 7.50 7.45
N THR A 29 3.48 6.26 6.97
CA THR A 29 2.28 5.42 6.83
C THR A 29 2.30 4.29 7.86
N SER A 30 1.19 4.07 8.57
CA SER A 30 0.96 2.86 9.35
C SER A 30 -0.42 2.25 9.07
N LYS A 31 -0.70 1.09 9.66
CA LYS A 31 -1.90 0.28 9.39
C LYS A 31 -2.37 -0.45 10.62
N VAL A 32 -3.69 -0.55 10.78
CA VAL A 32 -4.34 -1.40 11.78
C VAL A 32 -4.55 -2.79 11.20
N TRP A 33 -4.10 -3.82 11.93
CA TRP A 33 -4.33 -5.22 11.57
C TRP A 33 -5.59 -5.75 12.26
N PRO A 34 -6.36 -6.65 11.62
CA PRO A 34 -7.55 -7.31 12.18
C PRO A 34 -7.36 -8.19 13.41
N GLY A 35 -6.15 -8.28 13.99
CA GLY A 35 -5.82 -9.32 14.97
C GLY A 35 -5.70 -10.70 14.30
N GLU A 36 -5.41 -11.74 15.10
CA GLU A 36 -5.05 -13.07 14.58
C GLU A 36 -6.23 -13.84 13.96
N ASP A 37 -7.47 -13.60 14.39
CA ASP A 37 -8.64 -14.43 14.00
C ASP A 37 -9.76 -13.69 13.26
N GLY A 38 -9.67 -12.37 13.01
CA GLY A 38 -10.77 -11.60 12.40
C GLY A 38 -12.05 -11.52 13.27
N GLU A 39 -12.06 -12.20 14.41
CA GLU A 39 -13.05 -12.05 15.46
C GLU A 39 -12.58 -11.00 16.46
N TRP A 40 -12.94 -9.73 16.24
CA TRP A 40 -12.86 -8.78 17.34
C TRP A 40 -14.06 -7.83 17.38
N LEU A 41 -14.78 -7.99 18.49
CA LEU A 41 -15.37 -6.91 19.31
C LEU A 41 -16.69 -6.32 18.80
N THR A 42 -17.55 -5.97 19.76
CA THR A 42 -18.88 -5.40 19.53
C THR A 42 -18.82 -3.98 18.93
N ASP A 43 -17.67 -3.31 19.00
CA ASP A 43 -17.45 -1.97 18.46
C ASP A 43 -16.07 -1.83 17.79
N GLY A 44 -16.03 -2.05 16.46
CA GLY A 44 -14.81 -1.92 15.68
C GLY A 44 -14.21 -0.51 15.65
N SER A 45 -15.02 0.53 15.82
CA SER A 45 -14.56 1.91 15.75
C SER A 45 -13.59 2.24 16.89
N LYS A 46 -13.93 1.80 18.11
CA LYS A 46 -13.13 1.98 19.31
C LYS A 46 -11.76 1.29 19.18
N VAL A 47 -11.74 0.07 18.67
CA VAL A 47 -10.52 -0.74 18.50
C VAL A 47 -9.53 -0.07 17.57
N VAL A 48 -10.02 0.42 16.42
CA VAL A 48 -9.18 1.12 15.45
C VAL A 48 -8.62 2.39 16.07
N LEU A 49 -9.45 3.19 16.75
CA LEU A 49 -8.99 4.42 17.39
C LEU A 49 -7.92 4.17 18.46
N GLU A 50 -8.13 3.18 19.35
CA GLU A 50 -7.16 2.80 20.38
C GLU A 50 -5.84 2.28 19.76
N THR A 51 -5.93 1.55 18.64
CA THR A 51 -4.75 1.07 17.90
C THR A 51 -3.96 2.23 17.30
N VAL A 52 -4.62 3.20 16.68
CA VAL A 52 -3.96 4.39 16.13
C VAL A 52 -3.29 5.20 17.23
N GLN A 53 -3.96 5.39 18.38
CA GLN A 53 -3.40 6.08 19.54
C GLN A 53 -2.10 5.40 20.00
N ARG A 54 -2.14 4.08 20.17
CA ARG A 54 -0.95 3.30 20.55
C ARG A 54 0.17 3.42 19.52
N SER A 55 -0.12 3.34 18.23
CA SER A 55 0.88 3.52 17.18
C SER A 55 1.55 4.89 17.26
N VAL A 56 0.77 5.97 17.43
CA VAL A 56 1.29 7.34 17.55
C VAL A 56 2.11 7.54 18.82
N GLU A 57 1.70 6.96 19.95
CA GLU A 57 2.47 6.95 21.19
C GLU A 57 3.83 6.24 21.02
N LEU A 58 3.83 5.07 20.36
CA LEU A 58 5.07 4.32 20.07
C LEU A 58 5.98 5.05 19.08
N LEU A 59 5.39 5.75 18.09
CA LEU A 59 6.11 6.56 17.12
C LEU A 59 6.64 7.88 17.73
N GLY A 60 6.04 8.35 18.82
CA GLY A 60 6.31 9.68 19.40
C GLY A 60 5.85 10.85 18.51
N THR A 61 5.04 10.58 17.47
CA THR A 61 4.53 11.58 16.52
C THR A 61 3.33 11.04 15.74
N HIS A 62 2.55 11.94 15.13
CA HIS A 62 1.42 11.60 14.28
C HIS A 62 1.86 10.88 12.99
N THR A 63 0.92 10.21 12.33
CA THR A 63 1.14 9.62 10.99
C THR A 63 0.60 10.54 9.88
N ASP A 64 1.11 10.43 8.68
CA ASP A 64 0.59 11.18 7.53
C ASP A 64 -0.53 10.41 6.82
N LEU A 65 -0.46 9.08 6.85
CA LEU A 65 -1.48 8.16 6.35
C LEU A 65 -1.67 6.99 7.31
N TYR A 66 -2.91 6.66 7.65
CA TYR A 66 -3.23 5.45 8.40
C TYR A 66 -4.23 4.58 7.62
N LEU A 67 -3.93 3.29 7.48
CA LEU A 67 -4.68 2.37 6.62
C LEU A 67 -5.42 1.29 7.41
N LEU A 68 -6.63 0.97 6.96
CA LEU A 68 -7.26 -0.33 7.20
C LEU A 68 -6.48 -1.40 6.40
N HIS A 69 -5.74 -2.31 7.05
CA HIS A 69 -4.75 -3.17 6.36
C HIS A 69 -5.40 -4.23 5.44
N THR A 70 -6.63 -4.65 5.71
CA THR A 70 -7.40 -5.58 4.88
C THR A 70 -8.87 -5.18 4.93
N PRO A 71 -9.71 -5.60 3.98
CA PRO A 71 -11.15 -5.40 4.00
C PRO A 71 -11.87 -5.68 5.33
N PHE A 72 -11.30 -6.44 6.27
CA PHE A 72 -11.93 -6.82 7.54
C PHE A 72 -13.27 -7.57 7.36
N ASN A 73 -13.88 -7.95 8.50
CA ASN A 73 -15.22 -8.48 8.58
C ASN A 73 -16.25 -7.47 8.02
N LYS A 74 -17.04 -7.89 7.02
CA LYS A 74 -18.12 -7.11 6.41
C LYS A 74 -19.06 -6.43 7.40
N GLN A 75 -19.48 -7.10 8.47
CA GLN A 75 -20.40 -6.55 9.47
C GLN A 75 -19.81 -5.37 10.24
N GLN A 76 -18.49 -5.26 10.35
CA GLN A 76 -17.79 -4.22 11.11
C GLN A 76 -16.99 -3.26 10.22
N ARG A 77 -16.84 -3.52 8.92
CA ARG A 77 -16.02 -2.72 7.99
C ARG A 77 -16.28 -1.22 8.08
N ILE A 78 -17.56 -0.82 8.09
CA ILE A 78 -17.95 0.58 8.26
C ILE A 78 -17.56 1.11 9.64
N ASN A 79 -17.74 0.36 10.72
CA ASN A 79 -17.32 0.79 12.06
C ASN A 79 -15.80 0.96 12.16
N TYR A 80 -15.01 0.07 11.55
CA TYR A 80 -13.56 0.22 11.48
C TYR A 80 -13.16 1.52 10.77
N TRP A 81 -13.84 1.87 9.67
CA TRP A 81 -13.61 3.14 8.98
C TRP A 81 -13.94 4.36 9.87
N LEU A 82 -15.07 4.31 10.59
CA LEU A 82 -15.43 5.38 11.53
C LEU A 82 -14.37 5.58 12.62
N GLY A 83 -13.67 4.52 13.03
CA GLY A 83 -12.50 4.61 13.91
C GLY A 83 -11.35 5.43 13.31
N LEU A 84 -11.06 5.25 12.01
CA LEU A 84 -10.07 6.08 11.30
C LEU A 84 -10.54 7.52 11.13
N GLU A 85 -11.82 7.76 10.82
CA GLU A 85 -12.37 9.13 10.76
C GLU A 85 -12.21 9.85 12.11
N ALA A 86 -12.52 9.16 13.22
CA ALA A 86 -12.32 9.70 14.56
C ALA A 86 -10.83 9.97 14.87
N ALA A 87 -9.92 9.08 14.46
CA ALA A 87 -8.49 9.27 14.63
C ALA A 87 -7.97 10.49 13.84
N ARG A 88 -8.47 10.70 12.62
CA ARG A 88 -8.18 11.88 11.80
C ARG A 88 -8.71 13.16 12.45
N GLN A 89 -9.94 13.16 12.94
CA GLN A 89 -10.52 14.32 13.64
C GLN A 89 -9.73 14.71 14.90
N LYS A 90 -9.09 13.73 15.55
CA LYS A 90 -8.22 13.94 16.72
C LYS A 90 -6.79 14.35 16.36
N GLY A 91 -6.45 14.48 15.07
CA GLY A 91 -5.10 14.85 14.63
C GLY A 91 -4.04 13.77 14.80
N LEU A 92 -4.44 12.51 15.01
CA LEU A 92 -3.50 11.38 15.13
C LEU A 92 -2.94 10.95 13.77
N THR A 93 -3.69 11.25 12.71
CA THR A 93 -3.28 11.04 11.33
C THR A 93 -3.82 12.13 10.43
N THR A 94 -3.06 12.53 9.41
CA THR A 94 -3.48 13.57 8.45
C THR A 94 -4.48 13.03 7.43
N SER A 95 -4.20 11.83 6.90
CA SER A 95 -5.00 11.15 5.87
C SER A 95 -5.35 9.74 6.31
N ILE A 96 -6.47 9.23 5.81
CA ILE A 96 -6.94 7.86 6.08
C ILE A 96 -7.19 7.13 4.77
N GLY A 97 -6.93 5.84 4.76
CA GLY A 97 -7.08 5.02 3.57
C GLY A 97 -7.27 3.55 3.90
N VAL A 98 -7.21 2.73 2.86
CA VAL A 98 -7.42 1.29 2.95
C VAL A 98 -6.26 0.55 2.30
N SER A 99 -6.19 -0.76 2.52
CA SER A 99 -5.24 -1.65 1.89
C SER A 99 -5.93 -2.97 1.60
N ASN A 100 -5.66 -3.54 0.43
CA ASN A 100 -6.24 -4.80 -0.03
C ASN A 100 -7.76 -4.74 -0.27
N PHE A 101 -8.34 -3.57 -0.45
CA PHE A 101 -9.76 -3.44 -0.78
C PHE A 101 -9.94 -3.63 -2.29
N GLY A 102 -10.89 -4.50 -2.69
CA GLY A 102 -11.37 -4.56 -4.07
C GLY A 102 -12.49 -3.56 -4.32
N VAL A 103 -12.97 -3.51 -5.57
CA VAL A 103 -14.01 -2.57 -6.01
C VAL A 103 -15.25 -2.62 -5.12
N ALA A 104 -15.79 -3.82 -4.85
CA ALA A 104 -16.98 -3.98 -4.01
C ALA A 104 -16.82 -3.43 -2.58
N HIS A 105 -15.62 -3.56 -2.00
CA HIS A 105 -15.32 -3.02 -0.67
C HIS A 105 -15.26 -1.48 -0.68
N LEU A 106 -14.68 -0.91 -1.73
CA LEU A 106 -14.60 0.54 -1.91
C LEU A 106 -16.00 1.13 -2.16
N GLU A 107 -16.82 0.47 -2.97
CA GLU A 107 -18.20 0.86 -3.21
C GLU A 107 -19.04 0.81 -1.93
N GLU A 108 -18.94 -0.26 -1.13
CA GLU A 108 -19.61 -0.36 0.17
C GLU A 108 -19.24 0.81 1.07
N LEU A 109 -17.96 1.16 1.13
CA LEU A 109 -17.47 2.25 1.94
C LEU A 109 -18.02 3.60 1.46
N LEU A 110 -17.93 3.87 0.16
CA LEU A 110 -18.36 5.14 -0.43
C LEU A 110 -19.89 5.32 -0.44
N ALA A 111 -20.65 4.23 -0.49
CA ALA A 111 -22.12 4.27 -0.49
C ALA A 111 -22.73 4.38 0.92
N SER A 112 -21.94 4.19 1.98
CA SER A 112 -22.44 4.21 3.35
C SER A 112 -22.75 5.63 3.82
N GLU A 113 -24.01 5.90 4.19
CA GLU A 113 -24.45 7.18 4.77
C GLU A 113 -23.80 7.51 6.12
N LYS A 114 -23.15 6.54 6.77
CA LYS A 114 -22.45 6.74 8.05
C LYS A 114 -21.08 7.37 7.89
N THR A 115 -20.44 7.22 6.73
CA THR A 115 -19.07 7.68 6.48
C THR A 115 -19.07 9.07 5.86
N SER A 116 -18.06 9.86 6.19
CA SER A 116 -17.98 11.28 5.78
C SER A 116 -16.72 11.61 4.98
N VAL A 117 -15.70 10.76 5.03
CA VAL A 117 -14.40 10.97 4.39
C VAL A 117 -14.14 9.80 3.43
N PRO A 118 -13.94 10.06 2.11
CA PRO A 118 -13.51 9.01 1.19
C PRO A 118 -12.06 8.60 1.49
N PRO A 119 -11.65 7.35 1.19
CA PRO A 119 -10.28 6.92 1.39
C PRO A 119 -9.34 7.69 0.46
N ALA A 120 -8.26 8.22 1.03
CA ALA A 120 -7.23 8.95 0.26
C ALA A 120 -6.37 8.00 -0.58
N ALA A 121 -6.25 6.74 -0.17
CA ALA A 121 -5.43 5.74 -0.85
C ALA A 121 -5.97 4.31 -0.67
N ASN A 122 -5.64 3.43 -1.61
CA ASN A 122 -5.77 1.98 -1.51
C ASN A 122 -4.40 1.32 -1.78
N GLU A 123 -3.81 0.70 -0.76
CA GLU A 123 -2.54 -0.04 -0.87
C GLU A 123 -2.80 -1.51 -1.25
N VAL A 124 -2.40 -1.93 -2.45
CA VAL A 124 -2.67 -3.28 -3.00
C VAL A 124 -1.40 -3.90 -3.61
N GLU A 125 -1.37 -5.24 -3.70
CA GLU A 125 -0.31 -5.92 -4.45
C GLU A 125 -0.49 -5.64 -5.92
N LEU A 126 0.52 -5.01 -6.53
CA LEU A 126 0.42 -4.58 -7.91
C LEU A 126 1.82 -4.52 -8.52
N HIS A 127 2.01 -5.27 -9.61
CA HIS A 127 3.20 -5.29 -10.44
C HIS A 127 2.83 -5.88 -11.81
N PRO A 128 3.71 -5.84 -12.85
CA PRO A 128 3.38 -6.35 -14.18
C PRO A 128 2.81 -7.79 -14.21
N PHE A 129 3.26 -8.64 -13.29
CA PHE A 129 2.83 -10.04 -13.17
C PHE A 129 1.55 -10.29 -12.36
N LEU A 130 0.98 -9.24 -11.77
CA LEU A 130 -0.28 -9.27 -11.02
C LEU A 130 -0.95 -7.91 -11.20
N ARG A 131 -1.74 -7.81 -12.26
CA ARG A 131 -2.50 -6.59 -12.54
C ARG A 131 -3.79 -6.57 -11.73
N LYS A 132 -4.22 -5.36 -11.38
CA LYS A 132 -5.47 -5.07 -10.68
C LYS A 132 -6.16 -3.88 -11.35
N ASP A 133 -6.34 -3.98 -12.66
CA ASP A 133 -6.74 -2.88 -13.54
C ASP A 133 -8.12 -2.32 -13.19
N ASP A 134 -9.04 -3.18 -12.78
CA ASP A 134 -10.37 -2.80 -12.30
C ASP A 134 -10.29 -1.93 -11.04
N ILE A 135 -9.47 -2.33 -10.07
CA ILE A 135 -9.24 -1.59 -8.83
C ILE A 135 -8.50 -0.29 -9.12
N ALA A 136 -7.48 -0.32 -9.98
CA ALA A 136 -6.70 0.85 -10.35
C ALA A 136 -7.56 1.90 -11.09
N ALA A 137 -8.37 1.47 -12.05
CA ALA A 137 -9.30 2.34 -12.77
C ALA A 137 -10.34 2.95 -11.81
N PHE A 138 -10.96 2.12 -10.96
CA PHE A 138 -11.93 2.59 -9.98
C PHE A 138 -11.35 3.65 -9.04
N CYS A 139 -10.13 3.41 -8.55
CA CYS A 139 -9.41 4.33 -7.67
C CYS A 139 -9.08 5.65 -8.39
N SER A 140 -8.56 5.56 -9.62
CA SER A 140 -8.21 6.72 -10.44
C SER A 140 -9.41 7.64 -10.69
N GLU A 141 -10.55 7.09 -11.12
CA GLU A 141 -11.80 7.83 -11.35
C GLU A 141 -12.31 8.60 -10.13
N ARG A 142 -11.94 8.14 -8.92
CA ARG A 142 -12.42 8.68 -7.63
C ARG A 142 -11.35 9.41 -6.84
N SER A 143 -10.21 9.73 -7.47
CA SER A 143 -9.08 10.41 -6.82
C SER A 143 -8.55 9.67 -5.58
N ILE A 144 -8.60 8.33 -5.60
CA ILE A 144 -8.01 7.46 -4.59
C ILE A 144 -6.63 7.06 -5.10
N ALA A 145 -5.57 7.39 -4.36
CA ALA A 145 -4.21 7.02 -4.77
C ALA A 145 -4.00 5.50 -4.67
N VAL A 146 -3.41 4.89 -5.70
CA VAL A 146 -3.01 3.47 -5.65
C VAL A 146 -1.59 3.38 -5.15
N ILE A 147 -1.39 2.65 -4.04
CA ILE A 147 -0.08 2.36 -3.49
C ILE A 147 0.25 0.90 -3.83
N ALA A 148 1.27 0.69 -4.66
CA ALA A 148 1.67 -0.64 -5.13
C ALA A 148 2.72 -1.24 -4.17
N TYR A 149 2.30 -2.19 -3.34
CA TYR A 149 3.26 -2.97 -2.53
C TYR A 149 3.76 -4.20 -3.31
N SER A 150 4.89 -4.74 -2.85
CA SER A 150 5.64 -5.78 -3.56
C SER A 150 5.92 -5.46 -5.03
N PRO A 151 6.27 -4.20 -5.40
CA PRO A 151 6.36 -3.79 -6.81
C PRO A 151 7.45 -4.54 -7.59
N LEU A 152 8.37 -5.23 -6.90
CA LEU A 152 9.45 -6.03 -7.49
C LEU A 152 9.11 -7.52 -7.62
N ALA A 153 7.84 -7.91 -7.40
CA ALA A 153 7.35 -9.30 -7.41
C ALA A 153 8.26 -10.26 -6.61
N ARG A 154 8.72 -9.81 -5.43
CA ARG A 154 9.66 -10.54 -4.55
C ARG A 154 10.92 -11.07 -5.24
N ALA A 155 11.34 -10.39 -6.31
CA ALA A 155 12.41 -10.79 -7.21
C ALA A 155 12.20 -12.11 -7.99
N LEU A 156 11.00 -12.70 -7.96
CA LEU A 156 10.67 -13.98 -8.62
C LEU A 156 10.69 -13.90 -10.15
N ARG A 157 10.66 -12.69 -10.72
CA ARG A 157 10.58 -12.44 -12.16
C ARG A 157 11.63 -11.47 -12.70
N LEU A 158 12.70 -11.18 -11.94
CA LEU A 158 13.75 -10.25 -12.42
C LEU A 158 14.48 -10.74 -13.68
N ASN A 159 14.46 -12.05 -13.93
CA ASN A 159 15.07 -12.66 -15.12
C ASN A 159 14.06 -12.91 -16.26
N HIS A 160 12.83 -12.38 -16.16
CA HIS A 160 11.84 -12.53 -17.23
C HIS A 160 12.34 -11.87 -18.53
N ALA A 161 12.28 -12.58 -19.66
CA ALA A 161 12.93 -12.15 -20.90
C ALA A 161 12.45 -10.78 -21.40
N VAL A 162 11.14 -10.49 -21.32
CA VAL A 162 10.58 -9.19 -21.69
C VAL A 162 11.12 -8.08 -20.77
N LEU A 163 11.15 -8.33 -19.46
CA LEU A 163 11.65 -7.35 -18.48
C LEU A 163 13.15 -7.08 -18.68
N ALA A 164 13.92 -8.13 -18.93
CA ALA A 164 15.35 -8.03 -19.22
C ALA A 164 15.62 -7.23 -20.50
N GLY A 165 14.84 -7.49 -21.57
CA GLY A 165 14.96 -6.75 -22.83
C GLY A 165 14.63 -5.26 -22.67
N VAL A 166 13.58 -4.92 -21.92
CA VAL A 166 13.26 -3.52 -21.60
C VAL A 166 14.39 -2.89 -20.77
N ALA A 167 14.88 -3.59 -19.73
CA ALA A 167 15.96 -3.10 -18.90
C ALA A 167 17.24 -2.81 -19.70
N GLU A 168 17.60 -3.71 -20.62
CA GLU A 168 18.74 -3.56 -21.53
C GLU A 168 18.57 -2.36 -22.47
N ALA A 169 17.38 -2.19 -23.07
CA ALA A 169 17.08 -1.08 -23.99
C ALA A 169 17.24 0.30 -23.33
N HIS A 170 17.01 0.40 -22.01
CA HIS A 170 17.14 1.63 -21.23
C HIS A 170 18.46 1.73 -20.44
N GLY A 171 19.31 0.71 -20.47
CA GLY A 171 20.57 0.70 -19.72
C GLY A 171 20.41 0.71 -18.19
N VAL A 172 19.27 0.19 -17.69
CA VAL A 172 18.91 0.18 -16.26
C VAL A 172 18.72 -1.25 -15.75
N SER A 173 18.51 -1.41 -14.44
CA SER A 173 18.20 -2.71 -13.86
C SER A 173 16.72 -3.12 -14.06
N PRO A 174 16.41 -4.42 -14.09
CA PRO A 174 15.02 -4.91 -14.05
C PRO A 174 14.19 -4.32 -12.89
N ALA A 175 14.81 -4.10 -11.72
CA ALA A 175 14.12 -3.50 -10.58
C ALA A 175 13.71 -2.04 -10.84
N GLN A 176 14.58 -1.25 -11.47
CA GLN A 176 14.26 0.14 -11.87
C GLN A 176 13.11 0.16 -12.89
N VAL A 177 13.09 -0.76 -13.85
CA VAL A 177 11.97 -0.88 -14.81
C VAL A 177 10.64 -1.14 -14.08
N LEU A 178 10.60 -2.06 -13.12
CA LEU A 178 9.37 -2.37 -12.37
C LEU A 178 8.86 -1.18 -11.54
N VAL A 179 9.78 -0.43 -10.91
CA VAL A 179 9.43 0.80 -10.18
C VAL A 179 8.93 1.88 -11.15
N ARG A 180 9.64 2.10 -12.27
CA ARG A 180 9.26 3.10 -13.27
C ARG A 180 7.92 2.78 -13.92
N TRP A 181 7.66 1.52 -14.23
CA TRP A 181 6.37 1.04 -14.73
C TRP A 181 5.23 1.41 -13.78
N SER A 182 5.41 1.19 -12.47
CA SER A 182 4.40 1.56 -11.47
C SER A 182 4.14 3.08 -11.48
N MET A 183 5.21 3.88 -11.52
CA MET A 183 5.11 5.34 -11.54
C MET A 183 4.45 5.88 -12.81
N GLN A 184 4.73 5.29 -13.98
CA GLN A 184 4.13 5.72 -15.25
C GLN A 184 2.65 5.36 -15.38
N HIS A 185 2.18 4.33 -14.67
CA HIS A 185 0.74 4.10 -14.45
C HIS A 185 0.11 5.04 -13.42
N GLY A 186 0.91 5.90 -12.76
CA GLY A 186 0.45 6.83 -11.73
C GLY A 186 0.34 6.21 -10.33
N TYR A 187 0.92 5.04 -10.11
CA TYR A 187 0.93 4.37 -8.80
C TYR A 187 2.09 4.87 -7.93
N VAL A 188 1.96 4.67 -6.62
CA VAL A 188 3.01 4.92 -5.64
C VAL A 188 3.68 3.59 -5.27
N PRO A 189 4.84 3.22 -5.85
CA PRO A 189 5.50 1.95 -5.54
C PRO A 189 6.16 1.97 -4.17
N LEU A 190 6.10 0.84 -3.45
CA LEU A 190 6.78 0.63 -2.17
C LEU A 190 7.88 -0.45 -2.27
N PRO A 191 9.01 -0.18 -2.96
CA PRO A 191 10.11 -1.13 -3.03
C PRO A 191 10.77 -1.29 -1.66
N LYS A 192 11.01 -2.53 -1.24
CA LYS A 192 11.67 -2.86 0.03
C LYS A 192 13.06 -3.44 -0.22
N SER A 193 14.06 -2.94 0.51
CA SER A 193 15.40 -3.51 0.57
C SER A 193 16.03 -3.21 1.93
N VAL A 194 16.93 -4.10 2.37
CA VAL A 194 17.83 -3.87 3.51
C VAL A 194 19.26 -3.53 3.07
N ARG A 195 19.55 -3.66 1.77
CA ARG A 195 20.86 -3.36 1.17
C ARG A 195 20.87 -1.93 0.66
N ALA A 196 21.82 -1.13 1.13
CA ALA A 196 21.90 0.31 0.85
C ALA A 196 22.02 0.59 -0.66
N GLU A 197 22.82 -0.18 -1.39
CA GLU A 197 22.99 0.00 -2.83
C GLU A 197 21.69 -0.24 -3.61
N ARG A 198 20.86 -1.20 -3.17
CA ARG A 198 19.54 -1.44 -3.78
C ARG A 198 18.53 -0.38 -3.42
N ILE A 199 18.62 0.22 -2.22
CA ILE A 199 17.77 1.34 -1.83
C ILE A 199 18.06 2.54 -2.74
N ALA A 200 19.35 2.86 -2.95
CA ALA A 200 19.75 3.93 -3.85
C ALA A 200 19.31 3.64 -5.31
N GLN A 201 19.56 2.43 -5.81
CA GLN A 201 19.15 2.04 -7.16
C GLN A 201 17.63 2.09 -7.37
N ASN A 202 16.83 1.66 -6.39
CA ASN A 202 15.36 1.72 -6.49
C ASN A 202 14.82 3.17 -6.48
N ALA A 203 15.59 4.13 -5.97
CA ALA A 203 15.25 5.55 -5.99
C ALA A 203 15.70 6.25 -7.28
N ASP A 204 16.66 5.68 -8.00
CA ASP A 204 17.22 6.20 -9.24
C ASP A 204 16.34 5.82 -10.46
N VAL A 205 15.14 6.41 -10.51
CA VAL A 205 14.08 6.07 -11.49
C VAL A 205 13.45 7.30 -12.16
N PHE A 206 14.02 8.47 -11.94
CA PHE A 206 13.49 9.73 -12.47
C PHE A 206 14.17 10.17 -13.77
N ASP A 207 15.34 9.62 -14.10
CA ASP A 207 16.18 10.05 -15.23
C ASP A 207 15.94 9.24 -16.52
N PHE A 208 14.93 8.37 -16.56
CA PHE A 208 14.52 7.64 -17.76
C PHE A 208 13.00 7.47 -17.84
N GLU A 209 12.48 7.15 -19.01
CA GLU A 209 11.07 6.92 -19.27
C GLU A 209 10.88 5.68 -20.16
N LEU A 210 9.99 4.78 -19.74
CA LEU A 210 9.59 3.62 -20.53
C LEU A 210 8.72 4.08 -21.70
N THR A 211 9.01 3.59 -22.89
CA THR A 211 8.21 3.93 -24.07
C THR A 211 6.81 3.32 -23.98
N GLN A 212 5.89 3.79 -24.81
CA GLN A 212 4.55 3.18 -24.91
C GLN A 212 4.62 1.69 -25.28
N ALA A 213 5.59 1.29 -26.11
CA ALA A 213 5.81 -0.09 -26.48
C ALA A 213 6.32 -0.93 -25.29
N ASP A 214 7.23 -0.39 -24.49
CA ASP A 214 7.72 -1.05 -23.27
C ASP A 214 6.58 -1.22 -22.25
N MET A 215 5.80 -0.16 -22.02
CA MET A 215 4.64 -0.21 -21.14
C MET A 215 3.65 -1.28 -21.60
N ALA A 216 3.30 -1.32 -22.89
CA ALA A 216 2.39 -2.34 -23.43
C ALA A 216 2.96 -3.76 -23.32
N ALA A 217 4.27 -3.94 -23.51
CA ALA A 217 4.91 -5.25 -23.37
C ALA A 217 4.92 -5.73 -21.92
N LEU A 218 5.17 -4.84 -20.96
CA LEU A 218 5.09 -5.13 -19.52
C LEU A 218 3.65 -5.36 -19.06
N ASP A 219 2.70 -4.62 -19.62
CA ASP A 219 1.27 -4.76 -19.33
C ASP A 219 0.72 -6.12 -19.76
N ALA A 220 1.34 -6.76 -20.75
CA ALA A 220 0.97 -8.09 -21.21
C ALA A 220 1.51 -9.24 -20.35
N LEU A 221 2.23 -8.95 -19.24
CA LEU A 221 2.87 -9.95 -18.39
C LEU A 221 2.01 -10.47 -17.24
N ASP A 222 0.71 -10.16 -17.19
CA ASP A 222 -0.14 -10.57 -16.09
C ASP A 222 -0.27 -12.10 -16.02
N GLU A 223 0.37 -12.68 -15.01
CA GLU A 223 0.37 -14.12 -14.72
C GLU A 223 -0.53 -14.46 -13.54
N ARG A 224 -1.19 -13.46 -12.93
CA ARG A 224 -1.83 -13.57 -11.61
C ARG A 224 -0.87 -14.09 -10.53
N LEU A 225 0.38 -13.64 -10.54
CA LEU A 225 1.42 -14.04 -9.60
C LEU A 225 1.24 -13.32 -8.26
N PHE A 226 0.65 -13.98 -7.27
CA PHE A 226 0.59 -13.45 -5.91
C PHE A 226 1.89 -13.78 -5.16
N THR A 227 2.43 -12.81 -4.44
CA THR A 227 3.74 -12.92 -3.77
C THR A 227 3.66 -12.72 -2.26
N GLU A 228 2.61 -12.08 -1.73
CA GLU A 228 2.46 -11.89 -0.28
C GLU A 228 1.32 -12.75 0.32
N TRP A 229 0.24 -13.03 -0.41
CA TRP A 229 -0.93 -13.74 0.14
C TRP A 229 -0.94 -15.26 -0.14
N GLU A 230 -0.20 -15.73 -1.15
CA GLU A 230 -0.05 -17.17 -1.45
C GLU A 230 0.68 -17.93 -0.33
N GLU A 231 1.68 -17.31 0.31
CA GLU A 231 2.43 -17.91 1.42
C GLU A 231 1.56 -18.19 2.67
N TRP A 232 0.37 -17.57 2.76
CA TRP A 232 -0.56 -17.74 3.88
C TRP A 232 -1.76 -18.66 3.56
N GLY A 233 -1.75 -19.34 2.41
CA GLY A 233 -2.81 -20.28 2.03
C GLY A 233 -4.20 -19.67 1.90
N LYS A 234 -4.32 -18.36 1.66
CA LYS A 234 -5.59 -17.60 1.69
C LYS A 234 -5.87 -16.85 0.38
N LEU A 235 -7.18 -16.74 0.11
CA LEU A 235 -7.83 -16.03 -0.98
C LEU A 235 -7.28 -14.60 -1.17
N ASP A 236 -7.29 -14.12 -2.42
CA ASP A 236 -7.03 -12.72 -2.76
C ASP A 236 -7.91 -11.81 -1.88
N PRO A 237 -7.33 -11.02 -0.95
CA PRO A 237 -8.10 -10.21 -0.02
C PRO A 237 -8.95 -9.16 -0.74
N THR A 238 -8.64 -8.81 -1.99
CA THR A 238 -9.49 -7.89 -2.75
C THR A 238 -10.82 -8.52 -3.17
N THR A 239 -11.02 -9.82 -2.94
CA THR A 239 -12.20 -10.58 -3.37
C THR A 239 -12.99 -11.23 -2.24
N VAL A 240 -12.52 -11.13 -1.00
CA VAL A 240 -13.26 -11.65 0.17
C VAL A 240 -14.56 -10.86 0.36
N PRO A 241 -15.55 -11.37 1.13
CA PRO A 241 -16.82 -10.68 1.33
C PRO A 241 -16.77 -9.36 2.11
#